data_AF-L0ACK3-F1
#
_entry.id   AF-L0ACK3-F1
#
_cell.length_a   1.000
_cell.length_b   1.000
_cell.length_c   1.000
_cell.angle_alpha   90.00
_cell.angle_beta   90.00
_cell.angle_gamma   90.00
#
_symmetry.space_group_name_H-M   'P 1'
#
loop_
_entity.id
_entity.type
_entity.pdbx_description
1 polymer ?
#
loop_
_entity_poly.entity_id
_entity_poly.type
_entity_poly.pdbx_seq_one_letter_code
_entity_poly.pdbx_strand_id
1 'polypeptide(L)'
;MGSELEKPNEPPSCKIKVYDGYIDIINILNEIKEKIYLYNTEISKKSYYLKPVHKVYKTKADKKKIIYEYYGRYWWKRINKKFIYSGIAKPKFLPNPPENPLEGLSIVREGNDVILDCSLYEKFKWIFKDRKVERTW
;
A
#
# COMPACT_ATOMS: atom_id res chain seq x y z
N MET A 1 13.66 17.83 3.02
CA MET A 1 12.25 17.77 3.45
C MET A 1 11.78 16.33 3.32
N GLY A 2 11.81 15.57 4.41
CA GLY A 2 11.15 14.25 4.44
C GLY A 2 9.64 14.50 4.35
N SER A 3 8.98 13.89 3.38
CA SER A 3 7.52 14.00 3.24
C SER A 3 6.86 13.42 4.47
N GLU A 4 5.82 14.06 5.00
CA GLU A 4 5.02 13.57 6.15
C GLU A 4 4.55 12.10 6.02
N LEU A 5 4.53 11.57 4.79
CA LEU A 5 4.28 10.18 4.42
C LEU A 5 5.36 9.17 4.86
N GLU A 6 6.49 9.61 5.40
CA GLU A 6 7.51 8.72 5.98
C GLU A 6 7.23 8.37 7.44
N LYS A 7 6.32 9.09 8.11
CA LYS A 7 5.92 8.74 9.47
C LYS A 7 4.87 7.63 9.43
N PRO A 8 5.14 6.48 10.05
CA PRO A 8 4.15 5.42 10.13
C PRO A 8 2.95 5.89 10.95
N ASN A 9 1.77 5.84 10.35
CA ASN A 9 0.51 5.96 11.08
C ASN A 9 0.24 4.61 11.77
N GLU A 10 0.43 4.58 13.09
CA GLU A 10 -0.05 3.48 13.92
C GLU A 10 -1.58 3.40 13.82
N PRO A 11 -2.17 2.19 13.74
CA PRO A 11 -3.61 2.05 13.81
C PRO A 11 -4.15 2.66 15.12
N PRO A 12 -5.38 3.22 15.12
CA PRO A 12 -6.12 3.66 16.31
C PRO A 12 -6.24 2.56 17.39
N SER A 13 -6.92 2.89 18.49
CA SER A 13 -7.09 2.03 19.67
C SER A 13 -7.70 0.65 19.43
N CYS A 14 -8.32 0.38 18.28
CA CYS A 14 -8.86 -0.93 17.94
C CYS A 14 -8.04 -1.59 16.84
N LYS A 15 -7.43 -2.74 17.13
CA LYS A 15 -6.57 -3.47 16.20
C LYS A 15 -7.14 -4.86 15.92
N ILE A 16 -7.05 -5.29 14.67
CA ILE A 16 -7.28 -6.67 14.26
C ILE A 16 -5.98 -7.23 13.73
N LYS A 17 -5.54 -8.36 14.29
CA LYS A 17 -4.47 -9.17 13.74
C LYS A 17 -5.07 -10.29 12.90
N VAL A 18 -4.67 -10.34 11.64
CA VAL A 18 -4.97 -11.43 10.70
C VAL A 18 -3.72 -12.28 10.56
N TYR A 19 -3.83 -13.55 10.93
CA TYR A 19 -2.71 -14.49 10.82
C TYR A 19 -2.53 -14.94 9.37
N ASP A 20 -1.28 -14.93 8.90
CA ASP A 20 -0.90 -15.26 7.51
C ASP A 20 -1.64 -14.47 6.41
N GLY A 21 -2.34 -13.37 6.75
CA GLY A 21 -3.17 -12.63 5.79
C GLY A 21 -2.38 -11.90 4.70
N TYR A 22 -1.07 -11.74 4.85
CA TYR A 22 -0.27 -10.98 3.88
C TYR A 22 -0.20 -11.68 2.51
N ILE A 23 -0.31 -13.01 2.48
CA ILE A 23 -0.30 -13.77 1.23
C ILE A 23 -1.50 -13.38 0.33
N ASP A 24 -2.67 -13.16 0.93
CA ASP A 24 -3.89 -12.81 0.19
C ASP A 24 -3.77 -11.41 -0.42
N ILE A 25 -3.18 -10.47 0.33
CA ILE A 25 -2.88 -9.12 -0.16
C ILE A 25 -1.87 -9.17 -1.31
N ILE A 26 -0.83 -10.00 -1.21
CA ILE A 26 0.17 -10.14 -2.27
C ILE A 26 -0.44 -10.69 -3.55
N ASN A 27 -1.33 -11.67 -3.46
CA ASN A 27 -1.97 -12.27 -4.63
C ASN A 27 -2.73 -11.20 -5.42
N ILE A 28 -3.59 -10.43 -4.74
CA ILE A 28 -4.33 -9.32 -5.34
C ILE A 28 -3.37 -8.24 -5.88
N LEU A 29 -2.32 -7.89 -5.12
CA LEU A 29 -1.35 -6.87 -5.53
C LEU A 29 -0.61 -7.29 -6.81
N ASN A 30 -0.28 -8.56 -6.98
CA ASN A 30 0.43 -9.05 -8.15
C ASN A 30 -0.41 -8.94 -9.43
N GLU A 31 -1.71 -9.27 -9.36
CA GLU A 31 -2.64 -9.06 -10.47
C GLU A 31 -2.73 -7.59 -10.90
N ILE A 32 -2.69 -6.66 -9.92
CA ILE A 32 -2.74 -5.21 -10.19
C ILE A 32 -1.41 -4.71 -10.76
N LYS A 33 -0.28 -5.25 -10.28
CA LYS A 33 1.06 -4.83 -10.71
C LYS A 33 1.27 -5.02 -12.21
N GLU A 34 0.75 -6.11 -12.78
CA GLU A 34 0.83 -6.35 -14.22
C GLU A 34 0.08 -5.27 -15.01
N LYS A 35 -1.16 -4.95 -14.62
CA LYS A 35 -1.94 -3.87 -15.23
C LYS A 35 -1.27 -2.51 -15.08
N ILE A 36 -0.70 -2.23 -13.91
CA ILE A 36 0.05 -0.99 -13.66
C ILE A 36 1.34 -0.93 -14.47
N TYR A 37 2.01 -2.06 -14.69
CA TYR A 37 3.20 -2.12 -15.53
C TYR A 37 2.90 -1.74 -16.97
N LEU A 38 1.84 -2.32 -17.55
CA LEU A 38 1.36 -1.96 -18.90
C LEU A 38 0.99 -0.48 -18.97
N TYR A 39 0.18 -0.01 -18.02
CA TYR A 39 -0.19 1.40 -17.93
C TYR A 39 1.03 2.33 -17.82
N ASN A 40 2.01 1.99 -16.98
CA ASN A 40 3.25 2.77 -16.82
C ASN A 40 4.08 2.81 -18.10
N THR A 41 4.05 1.75 -18.91
CA THR A 41 4.71 1.71 -20.21
C THR A 41 4.11 2.74 -21.16
N GLU A 42 2.77 2.84 -21.19
CA GLU A 42 2.05 3.83 -22.01
C GLU A 42 2.34 5.28 -21.59
N ILE A 43 2.32 5.57 -20.29
CA ILE A 43 2.50 6.93 -19.78
C ILE A 43 3.96 7.36 -19.63
N SER A 44 4.92 6.43 -19.80
CA SER A 44 6.35 6.66 -19.62
C SER A 44 6.88 7.84 -20.46
N LYS A 45 6.36 8.01 -21.69
CA LYS A 45 6.70 9.13 -22.60
C LYS A 45 6.35 10.50 -22.01
N LYS A 46 5.38 10.55 -21.09
CA LYS A 46 4.97 11.76 -20.38
C LYS A 46 5.79 11.99 -19.10
N SER A 47 6.78 11.13 -18.83
CA SER A 47 7.65 11.19 -17.65
C SER A 47 6.91 11.02 -16.32
N TYR A 48 5.87 10.19 -16.28
CA TYR A 48 5.16 9.81 -15.07
C TYR A 48 5.25 8.31 -14.80
N TYR A 49 5.10 7.97 -13.52
CA TYR A 49 5.06 6.61 -13.01
C TYR A 49 4.04 6.53 -11.87
N LEU A 50 3.23 5.46 -11.89
CA LEU A 50 2.27 5.14 -10.85
C LEU A 50 2.77 3.96 -10.01
N LYS A 51 2.83 4.15 -8.70
CA LYS A 51 3.16 3.11 -7.72
C LYS A 51 1.88 2.74 -6.92
N PRO A 52 1.52 1.46 -6.80
CA PRO A 52 0.30 1.04 -6.10
C PRO A 52 0.42 0.97 -4.57
N VAL A 53 1.65 0.97 -4.05
CA VAL A 53 1.91 0.76 -2.62
C VAL A 53 3.08 1.62 -2.15
N HIS A 54 2.90 2.32 -1.04
CA HIS A 54 3.98 2.97 -0.29
C HIS A 54 4.35 2.12 0.91
N LYS A 55 5.65 1.98 1.20
CA LYS A 55 6.16 1.12 2.28
C LYS A 55 7.12 1.90 3.16
N VAL A 56 6.92 1.80 4.47
CA VAL A 56 7.80 2.39 5.49
C VAL A 56 8.33 1.26 6.37
N TYR A 57 9.65 1.15 6.45
CA TYR A 57 10.33 0.09 7.20
C TYR A 57 10.75 0.62 8.57
N LYS A 58 10.40 -0.11 9.63
CA LYS A 58 10.77 0.23 11.02
C LYS A 58 11.34 -1.00 11.72
N THR A 59 12.36 -0.79 12.53
CA THR A 59 12.92 -1.83 13.41
C THR A 59 12.46 -1.54 14.83
N LYS A 60 11.79 -2.49 15.48
CA LYS A 60 11.43 -2.42 16.91
C LYS A 60 12.66 -2.63 17.79
N ALA A 61 12.55 -2.27 19.07
CA ALA A 61 13.62 -2.43 20.06
C ALA A 61 14.11 -3.89 20.20
N ASP A 62 13.22 -4.86 19.99
CA ASP A 62 13.51 -6.30 19.98
C ASP A 62 14.10 -6.81 18.64
N LYS A 63 14.58 -5.89 17.79
CA LYS A 63 15.11 -6.15 16.43
C LYS A 63 14.08 -6.71 15.44
N LYS A 64 12.80 -6.81 15.78
CA LYS A 64 11.77 -7.22 14.81
C LYS A 64 11.54 -6.12 13.78
N LYS A 65 11.47 -6.51 12.51
CA LYS A 65 11.18 -5.62 11.39
C LYS A 65 9.67 -5.54 11.20
N ILE A 66 9.17 -4.32 11.08
CA ILE A 66 7.79 -3.99 10.77
C ILE A 66 7.76 -3.18 9.49
N ILE A 67 6.78 -3.47 8.65
CA ILE A 67 6.56 -2.74 7.42
C ILE A 67 5.16 -2.15 7.46
N TYR A 68 5.07 -0.83 7.41
CA TYR A 68 3.79 -0.15 7.20
C TYR A 68 3.58 -0.06 5.70
N GLU A 69 2.47 -0.62 5.22
CA GLU A 69 2.14 -0.59 3.79
C GLU A 69 0.83 0.16 3.58
N TYR A 70 0.87 1.12 2.67
CA TYR A 70 -0.25 1.98 2.30
C TYR A 70 -0.56 1.75 0.82
N TYR A 71 -1.72 1.18 0.55
CA TYR A 71 -2.16 0.82 -0.79
C TYR A 71 -3.01 1.94 -1.38
N GLY A 72 -2.67 2.38 -2.59
CA GLY A 72 -3.30 3.53 -3.21
C GLY A 72 -2.67 3.87 -4.55
N ARG A 73 -2.63 5.16 -4.88
CA ARG A 73 -2.10 5.66 -6.15
C ARG A 73 -1.06 6.74 -5.88
N TYR A 74 0.21 6.38 -5.93
CA TYR A 74 1.30 7.31 -5.68
C TYR A 74 1.95 7.69 -7.01
N TRP A 75 1.75 8.93 -7.42
CA TRP A 75 2.30 9.45 -8.67
C TRP A 75 3.71 9.97 -8.47
N TRP A 76 4.58 9.64 -9.40
CA TRP A 76 5.95 10.11 -9.45
C TRP A 76 6.21 10.72 -10.82
N LYS A 77 6.85 11.89 -10.85
CA LYS A 77 7.31 12.53 -12.06
C LYS A 77 8.81 12.34 -12.20
N ARG A 78 9.25 11.86 -13.36
CA ARG A 78 10.66 11.80 -13.70
C ARG A 78 11.09 13.17 -14.23
N ILE A 79 12.03 13.81 -13.56
CA ILE A 79 12.71 15.02 -14.04
C ILE A 79 14.18 14.67 -14.16
N ASN A 80 14.71 14.68 -15.40
CA ASN A 80 16.04 14.18 -15.72
C ASN A 80 16.23 12.72 -15.26
N LYS A 81 17.16 12.49 -14.32
CA LYS A 81 17.47 11.18 -13.72
C LYS A 81 16.81 10.97 -12.34
N LYS A 82 15.98 11.91 -11.87
CA LYS A 82 15.36 11.84 -10.54
C LYS A 82 13.85 11.63 -10.63
N PHE A 83 13.32 10.80 -9.75
CA PHE A 83 11.88 10.69 -9.52
C PHE A 83 11.49 11.63 -8.39
N ILE A 84 10.48 12.46 -8.63
CA ILE A 84 9.93 13.42 -7.68
C ILE A 84 8.49 13.01 -7.40
N TYR A 85 8.14 12.88 -6.13
CA TYR A 85 6.78 12.55 -5.73
C TYR A 85 5.83 13.67 -6.16
N SER A 86 4.75 13.29 -6.86
CA SER A 86 3.77 14.18 -7.47
C SER A 86 2.41 14.14 -6.75
N GLY A 87 2.31 13.45 -5.62
CA GLY A 87 1.08 13.32 -4.84
C GLY A 87 0.22 12.11 -5.20
N ILE A 88 -0.99 12.08 -4.63
CA ILE A 88 -2.00 11.03 -4.86
C ILE A 88 -2.99 11.37 -6.00
N ALA A 89 -3.13 12.65 -6.32
CA ALA A 89 -4.03 13.10 -7.37
C ALA A 89 -3.47 12.75 -8.76
N LYS A 90 -4.31 12.17 -9.61
CA LYS A 90 -3.95 11.87 -10.99
C LYS A 90 -3.70 13.16 -11.78
N PRO A 91 -2.56 13.30 -12.47
CA PRO A 91 -2.37 14.40 -13.42
C PRO A 91 -3.45 14.38 -14.51
N LYS A 92 -4.12 15.53 -14.73
CA LYS A 92 -5.35 15.62 -15.56
C LYS A 92 -5.18 15.07 -16.98
N PHE A 93 -4.01 15.25 -17.60
CA PHE A 93 -3.70 14.86 -18.99
C PHE A 93 -3.26 13.38 -19.16
N LEU A 94 -3.17 12.62 -18.06
CA LEU A 94 -2.90 11.18 -18.13
C LEU A 94 -4.20 10.40 -18.33
N PRO A 95 -4.17 9.26 -19.05
CA PRO A 95 -5.30 8.34 -19.12
C PRO A 95 -5.73 7.87 -17.73
N ASN A 96 -6.90 7.25 -17.63
CA ASN A 96 -7.33 6.68 -16.35
C ASN A 96 -6.46 5.45 -16.02
N PRO A 97 -5.90 5.37 -14.81
CA PRO A 97 -5.17 4.19 -14.36
C PRO A 97 -6.11 3.00 -14.16
N PRO A 98 -5.59 1.76 -14.14
CA PRO A 98 -6.38 0.58 -13.85
C PRO A 98 -7.03 0.65 -12.46
N GLU A 99 -8.09 -0.13 -12.26
CA GLU A 99 -8.69 -0.30 -10.94
C GLU A 99 -7.69 -0.88 -9.93
N ASN A 100 -7.83 -0.47 -8.67
CA ASN A 100 -7.01 -0.95 -7.56
C ASN A 100 -7.93 -1.34 -6.39
N PRO A 101 -8.31 -2.62 -6.26
CA PRO A 101 -9.18 -3.07 -5.18
C PRO A 101 -8.54 -2.95 -3.79
N LEU A 102 -7.23 -2.71 -3.69
CA LEU A 102 -6.54 -2.43 -2.43
C LEU A 102 -6.50 -0.93 -2.10
N GLU A 103 -7.05 -0.05 -2.94
CA GLU A 103 -6.97 1.40 -2.74
C GLU A 103 -7.63 1.83 -1.41
N GLY A 104 -6.82 2.49 -0.56
CA GLY A 104 -7.20 2.92 0.78
C GLY A 104 -6.91 1.90 1.87
N LEU A 105 -6.38 0.72 1.57
CA LEU A 105 -5.93 -0.25 2.57
C LEU A 105 -4.61 0.24 3.21
N SER A 106 -4.55 0.29 4.54
CA SER A 106 -3.30 0.50 5.27
C SER A 106 -3.10 -0.62 6.30
N ILE A 107 -1.89 -1.19 6.32
CA ILE A 107 -1.55 -2.33 7.17
C ILE A 107 -0.23 -2.10 7.89
N VAL A 108 -0.09 -2.78 9.03
CA VAL A 108 1.20 -3.06 9.67
C VAL A 108 1.52 -4.53 9.45
N ARG A 109 2.60 -4.82 8.74
CA ARG A 109 3.05 -6.17 8.44
C ARG A 109 4.12 -6.63 9.44
N GLU A 110 3.87 -7.77 10.05
CA GLU A 110 4.81 -8.50 10.90
C GLU A 110 5.01 -9.93 10.35
N GLY A 111 6.04 -10.15 9.53
CA GLY A 111 6.21 -11.43 8.84
C GLY A 111 5.12 -11.65 7.78
N ASN A 112 4.28 -12.68 7.95
CA ASN A 112 3.09 -12.92 7.14
C ASN A 112 1.79 -12.44 7.81
N ASP A 113 1.87 -12.04 9.08
CA ASP A 113 0.73 -11.50 9.79
C ASP A 113 0.50 -10.04 9.40
N VAL A 114 -0.76 -9.64 9.49
CA VAL A 114 -1.22 -8.30 9.12
C VAL A 114 -2.01 -7.72 10.27
N ILE A 115 -1.68 -6.50 10.68
CA ILE A 115 -2.41 -5.77 11.69
C ILE A 115 -3.09 -4.58 11.01
N LEU A 116 -4.38 -4.42 11.25
CA LEU A 116 -5.21 -3.36 10.69
C LEU A 116 -5.99 -2.64 11.79
N ASP A 117 -6.40 -1.41 11.50
CA ASP A 117 -7.49 -0.78 12.23
C ASP A 117 -8.81 -1.55 12.01
N CYS A 118 -9.67 -1.59 13.02
CA CYS A 118 -10.95 -2.31 12.95
C CYS A 118 -11.88 -1.80 11.84
N SER A 119 -11.97 -0.49 11.59
CA SER A 119 -12.83 0.04 10.52
C SER A 119 -12.30 -0.32 9.13
N LEU A 120 -10.96 -0.32 8.98
CA LEU A 120 -10.29 -0.80 7.78
C LEU A 120 -10.52 -2.30 7.58
N TYR A 121 -10.40 -3.10 8.65
CA TYR A 121 -10.69 -4.51 8.58
C TYR A 121 -12.12 -4.76 8.09
N GLU A 122 -13.14 -4.08 8.62
CA GLU A 122 -14.52 -4.28 8.17
C GLU A 122 -14.71 -4.01 6.67
N LYS A 123 -14.04 -2.99 6.13
CA LYS A 123 -14.06 -2.66 4.70
C LYS A 123 -13.34 -3.71 3.83
N PHE A 124 -12.28 -4.32 4.35
CA PHE A 124 -11.36 -5.17 3.58
C PHE A 124 -11.37 -6.65 3.99
N LYS A 125 -12.24 -7.07 4.92
CA LYS A 125 -12.31 -8.47 5.41
C LYS A 125 -12.56 -9.50 4.31
N TRP A 126 -13.12 -9.07 3.18
CA TRP A 126 -13.30 -9.90 1.99
C TRP A 126 -11.98 -10.43 1.40
N ILE A 127 -10.85 -9.79 1.70
CA ILE A 127 -9.50 -10.25 1.32
C ILE A 127 -9.10 -11.48 2.15
N PHE A 128 -9.43 -11.49 3.44
CA PHE A 128 -8.91 -12.44 4.43
C PHE A 128 -9.88 -13.59 4.70
N LYS A 129 -10.57 -14.08 3.67
CA LYS A 129 -11.53 -15.19 3.82
C LYS A 129 -10.82 -16.40 4.44
N ASP A 130 -11.49 -17.00 5.41
CA ASP A 130 -11.02 -18.21 6.11
C ASP A 130 -9.72 -18.03 6.92
N ARG A 131 -9.23 -16.80 7.09
CA ARG A 131 -8.08 -16.51 7.96
C ARG A 131 -8.51 -16.45 9.42
N LYS A 132 -7.62 -16.94 10.29
CA LYS A 132 -7.74 -16.71 11.72
C LYS A 132 -7.56 -15.22 12.00
N VAL A 133 -8.48 -14.63 12.76
CA VAL A 133 -8.44 -13.23 13.18
C VAL A 133 -8.52 -13.11 14.69
N GLU A 134 -7.80 -12.14 15.24
CA GLU A 134 -7.80 -11.82 16.67
C GLU A 134 -7.93 -10.32 16.85
N ARG A 135 -8.84 -9.91 17.73
CA ARG A 135 -8.97 -8.50 18.14
C ARG A 135 -7.98 -8.22 19.25
N THR A 136 -7.13 -7.23 19.04
CA THR A 136 -6.10 -6.78 19.99
C THR A 136 -6.40 -5.34 20.42
N TRP A 137 -6.03 -5.03 21.67
CA TRP A 137 -6.26 -3.75 22.35
C TRP A 137 -4.95 -2.99 22.50
#